data_AF-A0A3S5CPK7-F1
#
_entry.id   AF-A0A3S5CPK7-F1
#
_cell.length_a   1.000
_cell.length_b   1.000
_cell.length_c   1.000
_cell.angle_alpha   90.00
_cell.angle_beta   90.00
_cell.angle_gamma   90.00
#
_symmetry.space_group_name_H-M   'P 1'
#
loop_
_entity.id
_entity.type
_entity.pdbx_description
1 polymer ?
#
loop_
_entity_poly.entity_id
_entity_poly.type
_entity_poly.pdbx_seq_one_letter_code
_entity_poly.pdbx_strand_id
1 'polypeptide(L)'
;MQSHLHPLADESVVPSPSHLIEATTFLSAKDAVNLERLEFLGDAFLKYAVTISVYSRLEKDADEGKLTLARIKLISNQYLYKMAQLLQLTNGVYMTTCRFDPSVAYLPPSYIVDPKTMDLDTFSNVSPASYSASSVSFAILRTKLRTRQRDKRDNRGLIKETAR
;
A
#
# COMPACT_ATOMS: atom_id res chain seq x y z
N MET A 1 54.29 -12.52 -11.60
CA MET A 1 53.17 -13.40 -11.21
C MET A 1 52.61 -12.93 -9.88
N GLN A 2 51.66 -12.00 -9.90
CA GLN A 2 50.80 -11.71 -8.75
C GLN A 2 49.38 -11.53 -9.29
N SER A 3 48.56 -12.53 -9.03
CA SER A 3 47.13 -12.55 -9.31
C SER A 3 46.42 -11.68 -8.28
N HIS A 4 46.07 -10.45 -8.64
CA HIS A 4 45.06 -9.69 -7.90
C HIS A 4 43.69 -10.32 -8.20
N LEU A 5 43.33 -11.33 -7.41
CA LEU A 5 41.94 -11.79 -7.28
C LEU A 5 41.16 -10.68 -6.57
N HIS A 6 40.36 -9.95 -7.33
CA HIS A 6 39.30 -9.12 -6.77
C HIS A 6 38.29 -10.06 -6.08
N PRO A 7 37.95 -9.86 -4.80
CA PRO A 7 36.95 -10.69 -4.14
C PRO A 7 35.62 -10.54 -4.88
N LEU A 8 35.07 -11.67 -5.33
CA LEU A 8 33.71 -11.81 -5.81
C LEU A 8 32.82 -12.04 -4.58
N ALA A 9 31.79 -11.19 -4.46
CA ALA A 9 30.64 -11.30 -3.55
C ALA A 9 30.93 -11.19 -2.04
N ASP A 10 30.62 -10.03 -1.44
CA ASP A 10 29.62 -9.92 -0.36
C ASP A 10 29.35 -8.43 0.02
N GLU A 11 29.01 -7.58 -0.96
CA GLU A 11 28.38 -6.29 -0.64
C GLU A 11 26.88 -6.56 -0.54
N SER A 12 26.32 -6.52 0.67
CA SER A 12 24.87 -6.51 0.85
C SER A 12 24.31 -5.41 -0.04
N VAL A 13 23.59 -5.78 -1.11
CA VAL A 13 23.06 -4.82 -2.09
C VAL A 13 21.93 -4.05 -1.41
N VAL A 14 22.29 -3.03 -0.63
CA VAL A 14 21.34 -2.13 0.01
C VAL A 14 20.94 -1.11 -1.05
N PRO A 15 19.65 -1.00 -1.39
CA PRO A 15 19.20 0.01 -2.34
C PRO A 15 19.50 1.40 -1.78
N SER A 16 19.94 2.32 -2.64
CA SER A 16 20.09 3.71 -2.21
C SER A 16 18.74 4.27 -1.72
N PRO A 17 18.74 5.17 -0.72
CA PRO A 17 17.50 5.72 -0.16
C PRO A 17 16.57 6.36 -1.20
N SER A 18 17.12 6.92 -2.28
CA SER A 18 16.35 7.48 -3.40
C SER A 18 15.40 6.46 -4.04
N HIS A 19 15.84 5.22 -4.22
CA HIS A 19 15.01 4.16 -4.79
C HIS A 19 13.86 3.77 -3.84
N LEU A 20 14.11 3.80 -2.54
CA LEU A 20 13.07 3.53 -1.54
C LEU A 20 12.02 4.64 -1.52
N ILE A 21 12.44 5.90 -1.61
CA ILE A 21 11.52 7.05 -1.68
C ILE A 21 10.65 6.95 -2.94
N GLU A 22 11.25 6.67 -4.11
CA GLU A 22 10.49 6.48 -5.35
C GLU A 22 9.47 5.34 -5.23
N ALA A 23 9.89 4.18 -4.72
CA ALA A 23 9.05 3.00 -4.57
C ALA A 23 7.88 3.16 -3.58
N THR A 24 7.99 4.12 -2.66
CA THR A 24 7.00 4.35 -1.60
C THR A 24 6.11 5.58 -1.84
N THR A 25 6.36 6.36 -2.90
CA THR A 25 5.67 7.63 -3.15
C THR A 25 4.60 7.49 -4.22
N PHE A 26 3.34 7.69 -3.85
CA PHE A 26 2.21 7.62 -4.77
C PHE A 26 2.10 8.87 -5.62
N LEU A 27 1.52 8.74 -6.81
CA LEU A 27 1.19 9.87 -7.67
C LEU A 27 0.36 10.95 -6.95
N SER A 28 -0.55 10.55 -6.05
CA SER A 28 -1.38 11.45 -5.25
C SER A 28 -0.57 12.34 -4.28
N ALA A 29 0.64 11.93 -3.90
CA ALA A 29 1.53 12.73 -3.07
C ALA A 29 2.10 13.95 -3.80
N LYS A 30 2.10 13.93 -5.15
CA LYS A 30 2.57 15.01 -6.02
C LYS A 30 3.96 15.53 -5.64
N ASP A 31 4.84 14.60 -5.30
CA ASP A 31 6.25 14.85 -5.03
C ASP A 31 7.05 14.85 -6.35
N ALA A 32 8.35 15.13 -6.27
CA ALA A 32 9.26 15.11 -7.41
C ALA A 32 9.46 13.72 -8.03
N VAL A 33 9.18 12.65 -7.27
CA VAL A 33 9.26 11.25 -7.69
C VAL A 33 7.96 10.52 -7.40
N ASN A 34 7.67 9.45 -8.14
CA ASN A 34 6.51 8.60 -7.92
C ASN A 34 6.77 7.15 -8.34
N LEU A 35 5.92 6.24 -7.88
CA LEU A 35 6.04 4.81 -8.12
C LEU A 35 5.47 4.31 -9.47
N GLU A 36 4.95 5.18 -10.36
CA GLU A 36 4.21 4.73 -11.56
C GLU A 36 5.07 3.86 -12.49
N ARG A 37 6.33 4.22 -12.67
CA ARG A 37 7.27 3.45 -13.50
C ARG A 37 7.60 2.10 -12.88
N LEU A 38 7.74 2.06 -11.56
CA LEU A 38 8.01 0.84 -10.80
C LEU A 38 6.79 -0.07 -10.77
N GLU A 39 5.58 0.49 -10.65
CA GLU A 39 4.32 -0.25 -10.78
C GLU A 39 4.17 -0.88 -12.16
N PHE A 40 4.43 -0.12 -13.22
CA PHE A 40 4.39 -0.62 -14.60
C PHE A 40 5.37 -1.78 -14.82
N LEU A 41 6.62 -1.63 -14.35
CA LEU A 41 7.63 -2.68 -14.46
C LEU A 41 7.26 -3.90 -13.60
N GLY A 42 6.75 -3.67 -12.39
CA GLY A 42 6.30 -4.70 -11.46
C GLY A 42 5.13 -5.52 -12.01
N ASP A 43 4.19 -4.90 -12.72
CA ASP A 43 3.07 -5.60 -13.35
C ASP A 43 3.55 -6.56 -14.46
N ALA A 44 4.46 -6.10 -15.32
CA ALA A 44 5.05 -6.94 -16.36
C ALA A 44 5.84 -8.12 -15.75
N PHE A 45 6.66 -7.84 -14.74
CA PHE A 45 7.43 -8.85 -14.03
C PHE A 45 6.54 -9.89 -13.34
N LEU A 46 5.51 -9.45 -12.63
CA LEU A 46 4.59 -10.33 -11.91
C LEU A 46 3.80 -11.21 -12.87
N LYS A 47 3.32 -10.66 -13.99
CA LYS A 47 2.68 -11.42 -15.06
C LYS A 47 3.59 -12.52 -15.59
N TYR A 48 4.87 -12.21 -15.84
CA TYR A 48 5.86 -13.18 -16.31
C TYR A 48 6.14 -14.27 -15.27
N ALA A 49 6.47 -13.88 -14.02
CA ALA A 49 6.81 -14.81 -12.94
C ALA A 49 5.65 -15.75 -12.61
N VAL A 50 4.41 -15.24 -12.54
CA VAL A 50 3.23 -16.07 -12.30
C VAL A 50 2.96 -17.00 -13.48
N THR A 51 3.16 -16.55 -14.72
CA THR A 51 3.01 -17.40 -15.90
C THR A 51 3.94 -18.61 -15.84
N ILE A 52 5.23 -18.40 -15.52
CA ILE A 52 6.19 -19.50 -15.35
C ILE A 52 5.80 -20.39 -14.17
N SER A 53 5.41 -19.80 -13.04
CA SER A 53 5.02 -20.57 -11.85
C SER A 53 3.80 -21.45 -12.11
N VAL A 54 2.79 -20.95 -12.82
CA VAL A 54 1.58 -21.70 -13.15
C VAL A 54 1.90 -22.82 -14.14
N TYR A 55 2.66 -22.49 -15.20
CA TYR A 55 3.10 -23.48 -16.19
C TYR A 55 3.92 -24.62 -15.58
N SER A 56 4.79 -24.30 -14.62
CA SER A 56 5.67 -25.30 -13.99
C SER A 56 4.99 -26.15 -12.92
N ARG A 57 3.88 -25.68 -12.33
CA ARG A 57 3.22 -26.34 -11.18
C ARG A 57 1.92 -27.08 -11.55
N LEU A 58 1.24 -26.70 -12.63
CA LEU A 58 0.03 -27.39 -13.07
C LEU A 58 0.37 -28.68 -13.84
N GLU A 59 -0.60 -29.58 -13.88
CA GLU A 59 -0.51 -30.85 -14.62
C GLU A 59 -0.21 -30.61 -16.11
N LYS A 60 0.52 -31.54 -16.73
CA LYS A 60 0.94 -31.46 -18.14
C LYS A 60 -0.23 -31.38 -19.13
N ASP A 61 -1.41 -31.82 -18.73
CA ASP A 61 -2.63 -31.84 -19.55
C ASP A 61 -3.56 -30.65 -19.26
N ALA A 62 -3.07 -29.63 -18.55
CA ALA A 62 -3.84 -28.42 -18.29
C ALA A 62 -3.99 -27.60 -19.57
N ASP A 63 -5.25 -27.47 -20.01
CA ASP A 63 -5.63 -26.61 -21.13
C ASP A 63 -5.30 -25.12 -20.87
N GLU A 64 -5.09 -24.36 -21.94
CA GLU A 64 -4.76 -22.94 -21.93
C GLU A 64 -5.78 -22.13 -21.11
N GLY A 65 -7.06 -22.48 -21.20
CA GLY A 65 -8.12 -21.86 -20.42
C GLY A 65 -7.90 -22.00 -18.91
N LYS A 66 -7.50 -23.20 -18.45
CA LYS A 66 -7.23 -23.47 -17.03
C LYS A 66 -5.99 -22.70 -16.54
N LEU A 67 -4.93 -22.68 -17.35
CA LEU A 67 -3.70 -21.95 -17.06
C LEU A 67 -3.97 -20.43 -16.98
N THR A 68 -4.78 -19.91 -17.90
CA THR A 68 -5.17 -18.50 -17.93
C THR A 68 -6.03 -18.12 -16.73
N LEU A 69 -7.02 -18.94 -16.37
CA LEU A 69 -7.85 -18.72 -15.18
C LEU A 69 -7.02 -18.74 -13.89
N ALA A 70 -6.10 -19.71 -13.76
CA ALA A 70 -5.19 -19.80 -12.63
C ALA A 70 -4.30 -18.55 -12.52
N ARG A 71 -3.71 -18.11 -13.65
CA ARG A 71 -2.91 -16.89 -13.72
C ARG A 71 -3.72 -15.66 -13.28
N ILE A 72 -4.88 -15.41 -13.89
CA ILE A 72 -5.73 -14.25 -13.60
C ILE A 72 -6.10 -14.21 -12.12
N LYS A 73 -6.41 -15.36 -11.51
CA LYS A 73 -6.73 -15.44 -10.08
C LYS A 73 -5.57 -14.97 -9.19
N LEU A 74 -4.35 -15.37 -9.52
CA LEU A 74 -3.13 -15.03 -8.77
C LEU A 74 -2.68 -13.58 -8.97
N ILE A 75 -2.85 -13.01 -10.16
CA ILE A 75 -2.49 -11.60 -10.44
C ILE A 75 -3.66 -10.62 -10.26
N SER A 76 -4.80 -11.08 -9.73
CA SER A 76 -5.95 -10.21 -9.52
C SER A 76 -5.67 -9.16 -8.44
N ASN A 77 -6.12 -7.92 -8.66
CA ASN A 77 -5.95 -6.83 -7.68
C ASN A 77 -6.48 -7.20 -6.28
N GLN A 78 -7.59 -7.96 -6.23
CA GLN A 78 -8.14 -8.43 -4.95
C GLN A 78 -7.19 -9.40 -4.24
N TYR A 79 -6.54 -10.31 -4.97
CA TYR A 79 -5.60 -11.25 -4.39
C TYR A 79 -4.31 -10.54 -3.94
N LEU A 80 -3.75 -9.68 -4.78
CA LEU A 80 -2.55 -8.90 -4.46
C LEU A 80 -2.77 -7.99 -3.25
N TYR A 81 -3.94 -7.37 -3.14
CA TYR A 81 -4.30 -6.58 -1.97
C TYR A 81 -4.34 -7.43 -0.68
N LYS A 82 -4.92 -8.64 -0.73
CA LYS A 82 -4.90 -9.56 0.43
C LYS A 82 -3.48 -9.95 0.82
N MET A 83 -2.61 -10.20 -0.16
CA MET A 83 -1.20 -10.48 0.12
C MET A 83 -0.48 -9.27 0.74
N ALA A 84 -0.74 -8.07 0.24
CA ALA A 84 -0.19 -6.83 0.81
C ALA A 84 -0.63 -6.61 2.27
N GLN A 85 -1.87 -6.99 2.62
CA GLN A 85 -2.36 -6.96 4.00
C GLN A 85 -1.61 -7.96 4.90
N LEU A 86 -1.39 -9.19 4.41
CA LEU A 86 -0.63 -10.22 5.14
C LEU A 86 0.82 -9.80 5.38
N LEU A 87 1.42 -9.13 4.39
CA LEU A 87 2.77 -8.56 4.47
C LEU A 87 2.83 -7.23 5.25
N GLN A 88 1.70 -6.76 5.81
CA GLN A 88 1.60 -5.53 6.60
C GLN A 88 2.00 -4.25 5.85
N LEU A 89 2.06 -4.29 4.52
CA LEU A 89 2.37 -3.13 3.67
C LEU A 89 1.25 -2.08 3.72
N THR A 90 0.01 -2.52 3.92
CA THR A 90 -1.17 -1.64 3.96
C THR A 90 -1.32 -0.85 5.26
N ASN A 91 -0.39 -0.96 6.21
CA ASN A 91 -0.48 -0.27 7.50
C ASN A 91 -0.16 1.24 7.41
N GLY A 92 0.13 1.74 6.21
CA GLY A 92 0.33 3.16 5.93
C GLY A 92 1.69 3.69 6.35
N VAL A 93 2.51 2.92 7.08
CA VAL A 93 3.83 3.34 7.59
C VAL A 93 4.85 3.54 6.47
N TYR A 94 4.74 2.77 5.38
CA TYR A 94 5.73 2.72 4.31
C TYR A 94 5.28 3.40 3.02
N MET A 95 4.16 4.13 3.02
CA MET A 95 3.54 4.62 1.78
C MET A 95 3.16 6.08 1.90
N THR A 96 3.79 6.95 1.11
CA THR A 96 3.47 8.37 1.04
C THR A 96 2.35 8.57 0.01
N THR A 97 1.11 8.72 0.48
CA THR A 97 -0.09 8.82 -0.38
C THR A 97 -0.59 10.25 -0.59
N CYS A 98 -0.13 11.17 0.24
CA CYS A 98 -0.67 12.51 0.39
C CYS A 98 0.43 13.55 0.19
N ARG A 99 0.07 14.74 -0.30
CA ARG A 99 1.00 15.87 -0.37
C ARG A 99 1.50 16.24 1.02
N PHE A 100 2.78 16.61 1.09
CA PHE A 100 3.34 17.14 2.33
C PHE A 100 2.73 18.51 2.64
N ASP A 101 2.17 18.64 3.85
CA ASP A 101 1.68 19.91 4.40
C ASP A 101 2.39 20.16 5.74
N PRO A 102 3.21 21.22 5.85
CA PRO A 102 3.93 21.53 7.09
C PRO A 102 3.00 21.69 8.30
N SER A 103 1.79 22.20 8.11
CA SER A 103 0.86 22.45 9.22
C SER A 103 0.35 21.17 9.90
N VAL A 104 0.44 20.04 9.19
CA VAL A 104 -0.10 18.74 9.64
C VAL A 104 0.98 17.67 9.77
N ALA A 105 2.04 17.75 8.95
CA ALA A 105 3.06 16.70 8.83
C ALA A 105 4.41 17.08 9.45
N TYR A 106 4.63 18.35 9.81
CA TYR A 106 5.87 18.75 10.47
C TYR A 106 5.79 18.50 11.97
N LEU A 107 6.68 17.63 12.47
CA LEU A 107 7.01 17.57 13.89
C LEU A 107 8.47 18.02 14.06
N PRO A 108 8.75 19.02 14.91
CA PRO A 108 10.12 19.39 15.22
C PRO A 108 10.82 18.20 15.92
N PRO A 109 12.17 18.11 15.80
CA PRO A 109 12.94 17.08 16.47
C PRO A 109 12.62 17.01 17.96
N SER A 110 12.49 15.79 18.50
CA SER A 110 12.16 15.51 19.92
C SER A 110 10.73 15.84 20.36
N TYR A 111 9.80 16.13 19.45
CA TYR A 111 8.38 16.32 19.78
C TYR A 111 7.57 15.06 19.49
N ILE A 112 6.84 14.55 20.49
CA ILE A 112 5.96 13.39 20.37
C ILE A 112 4.52 13.88 20.55
N VAL A 113 3.67 13.64 19.57
CA VAL A 113 2.23 13.94 19.67
C VAL A 113 1.50 12.70 20.12
N ASP A 114 0.87 12.77 21.30
CA ASP A 114 0.00 11.70 21.77
C ASP A 114 -1.22 11.59 20.84
N PRO A 115 -1.54 10.38 20.32
CA PRO A 115 -2.66 10.20 19.40
C PRO A 115 -4.03 10.56 19.99
N LYS A 116 -4.11 10.72 21.32
CA LYS A 116 -5.34 10.98 22.08
C LYS A 116 -5.65 12.47 22.25
N THR A 117 -4.65 13.35 22.11
CA THR A 117 -4.79 14.81 22.34
C THR A 117 -4.97 15.59 21.04
N MET A 118 -5.00 14.93 19.89
CA MET A 118 -5.20 15.58 18.59
C MET A 118 -6.70 15.73 18.30
N ASP A 119 -7.20 16.97 18.36
CA ASP A 119 -8.62 17.28 18.10
C ASP A 119 -9.04 16.88 16.69
N LEU A 120 -10.17 16.18 16.62
CA LEU A 120 -10.78 15.63 15.40
C LEU A 120 -11.25 16.72 14.42
N ASP A 121 -11.43 17.95 14.90
CA ASP A 121 -12.05 19.05 14.18
C ASP A 121 -11.11 19.73 13.17
N THR A 122 -9.81 19.77 13.45
CA THR A 122 -8.79 20.29 12.53
C THR A 122 -8.70 19.45 11.24
N PHE A 123 -9.06 18.16 11.32
CA PHE A 123 -9.02 17.21 10.20
C PHE A 123 -10.38 16.99 9.50
N SER A 124 -11.42 17.73 9.88
CA SER A 124 -12.73 17.70 9.22
C SER A 124 -12.75 18.43 7.88
N ASN A 125 -11.95 19.49 7.76
CA ASN A 125 -11.79 20.30 6.53
C ASN A 125 -10.72 19.77 5.57
N VAL A 126 -10.00 18.72 5.98
CA VAL A 126 -8.93 18.10 5.20
C VAL A 126 -9.50 16.89 4.49
N SER A 127 -9.45 16.88 3.16
CA SER A 127 -9.95 15.79 2.31
C SER A 127 -9.41 14.44 2.80
N PRO A 128 -10.18 13.33 2.73
CA PRO A 128 -9.71 12.01 3.14
C PRO A 128 -8.43 11.52 2.42
N ALA A 129 -8.06 12.20 1.33
CA ALA A 129 -6.86 11.97 0.54
C ALA A 129 -5.61 12.75 1.01
N SER A 130 -5.67 13.44 2.15
CA SER A 130 -4.55 14.24 2.73
C SER A 130 -4.04 13.70 4.07
N TYR A 131 -4.50 12.52 4.48
CA TYR A 131 -4.04 11.84 5.70
C TYR A 131 -2.62 11.26 5.50
N SER A 132 -1.61 12.02 5.94
CA SER A 132 -0.21 11.61 5.99
C SER A 132 0.00 10.26 6.70
N ALA A 133 0.95 9.48 6.21
CA ALA A 133 1.42 8.18 6.71
C ALA A 133 1.94 8.14 8.16
N SER A 134 1.74 9.20 8.94
CA SER A 134 1.93 9.13 10.39
C SER A 134 0.98 8.08 10.99
N SER A 135 1.45 7.34 12.00
CA SER A 135 0.64 6.37 12.76
C SER A 135 -0.70 6.95 13.26
N VAL A 136 -0.80 8.28 13.33
CA VAL A 136 -1.95 9.05 13.80
C VAL A 136 -3.04 9.16 12.72
N SER A 137 -2.72 9.45 11.46
CA SER A 137 -3.76 9.64 10.43
C SER A 137 -4.43 8.32 10.02
N PHE A 138 -3.73 7.18 10.13
CA PHE A 138 -4.32 5.85 9.90
C PHE A 138 -5.28 5.44 11.04
N ALA A 139 -4.98 5.82 12.28
CA ALA A 139 -5.88 5.61 13.42
C ALA A 139 -7.19 6.41 13.25
N ILE A 140 -7.09 7.67 12.80
CA ILE A 140 -8.22 8.55 12.49
C ILE A 140 -9.06 8.00 11.31
N LEU A 141 -8.43 7.46 10.27
CA LEU A 141 -9.16 6.84 9.15
C LEU A 141 -9.95 5.60 9.60
N ARG A 142 -9.38 4.76 10.46
CA ARG A 142 -10.05 3.56 10.99
C ARG A 142 -11.26 3.91 11.86
N THR A 143 -11.21 4.98 12.65
CA THR A 143 -12.35 5.42 13.47
C THR A 143 -13.48 6.01 12.62
N LYS A 144 -13.17 6.86 11.63
CA LYS A 144 -14.18 7.43 10.70
C LYS A 144 -14.84 6.38 9.80
N LEU A 145 -14.10 5.35 9.37
CA LEU A 145 -14.71 4.23 8.63
C LEU A 145 -15.61 3.38 9.52
N ARG A 146 -15.27 3.22 10.82
CA ARG A 146 -16.13 2.52 11.79
C ARG A 146 -17.41 3.29 12.07
N THR A 147 -17.37 4.61 12.23
CA THR A 147 -18.58 5.44 12.45
C THR A 147 -19.47 5.46 11.21
N ARG A 148 -18.91 5.64 10.00
CA ARG A 148 -19.68 5.55 8.74
C ARG A 148 -20.35 4.20 8.51
N GLN A 149 -19.72 3.10 8.92
CA GLN A 149 -20.30 1.76 8.84
C GLN A 149 -21.39 1.53 9.89
N ARG A 150 -21.32 2.22 11.04
CA ARG A 150 -22.39 2.27 12.05
C ARG A 150 -23.59 3.04 11.53
N ASP A 151 -23.38 4.26 11.03
CA ASP A 151 -24.44 5.11 10.47
C ASP A 151 -25.17 4.44 9.30
N LYS A 152 -24.45 3.68 8.45
CA LYS A 152 -25.07 2.90 7.36
C LYS A 152 -25.84 1.66 7.84
N ARG A 153 -25.47 1.05 8.97
CA ARG A 153 -26.23 -0.06 9.57
C ARG A 153 -27.47 0.46 10.28
N ASP A 154 -27.35 1.58 10.98
CA ASP A 154 -28.42 2.20 11.74
C ASP A 154 -29.48 2.80 10.79
N ASN A 155 -29.07 3.45 9.70
CA ASN A 155 -30.01 3.88 8.64
C ASN A 155 -30.72 2.71 7.94
N ARG A 156 -30.09 1.54 7.81
CA ARG A 156 -30.78 0.34 7.27
C ARG A 156 -31.75 -0.29 8.26
N GLY A 157 -31.54 -0.09 9.56
CA GLY A 157 -32.49 -0.48 10.61
C GLY A 157 -33.73 0.41 10.61
N LEU A 158 -33.54 1.73 10.52
CA LEU A 158 -34.63 2.71 10.50
C LEU A 158 -35.58 2.52 9.32
N ILE A 159 -35.06 2.26 8.11
CA ILE A 159 -35.89 2.06 6.90
C ILE A 159 -36.78 0.80 7.00
N LYS A 160 -36.40 -0.19 7.81
CA LYS A 160 -37.21 -1.39 8.03
C LYS A 160 -38.31 -1.20 9.08
N GLU A 161 -38.17 -0.22 9.96
CA GLU A 161 -39.10 0.02 11.06
C GLU A 161 -40.21 1.01 10.66
N THR A 162 -39.95 1.91 9.70
CA THR A 162 -40.96 2.84 9.13
C THR A 162 -41.83 2.22 8.03
N ALA A 163 -41.68 0.92 7.75
CA ALA A 163 -42.44 0.18 6.74
C ALA A 163 -43.40 -0.87 7.35
N ARG A 164 -43.85 -0.65 8.59
CA ARG A 164 -44.91 -1.40 9.26
C ARG A 164 -46.10 -0.51 9.57
#